data_AF-A0A5F8H817-F1
#
_entry.id   AF-A0A5F8H817-F1
#
_cell.length_a   1.000
_cell.length_b   1.000
_cell.length_c   1.000
_cell.angle_alpha   90.00
_cell.angle_beta   90.00
_cell.angle_gamma   90.00
#
_symmetry.space_group_name_H-M   'P 1'
#
loop_
_entity.id
_entity.type
_entity.pdbx_description
1 polymer ?
#
loop_
_entity_poly.entity_id
_entity_poly.type
_entity_poly.pdbx_seq_one_letter_code
_entity_poly.pdbx_strand_id
1 'polypeptide(L)'
;LGIYLFQFIVPKEWNNKYRPVCIHLAGTGDHHYWRRRTLMARPMIKEARMASLLLENPYYILLKPKDQVRSSLKNVSDLFVMGGALVLESAALLHWLEREGYGPLGMTGISMGGHVSFYVVFICFILLQT
;
A
#
# COMPACT_ATOMS: atom_id res chain seq x y z
N LEU A 1 -6.89 12.30 -8.67
CA LEU A 1 -6.99 10.91 -8.19
C LEU A 1 -6.47 10.88 -6.77
N GLY A 2 -7.34 10.63 -5.80
CA GLY A 2 -7.00 10.70 -4.37
C GLY A 2 -8.18 10.18 -3.56
N ILE A 3 -8.63 8.98 -3.92
CA ILE A 3 -9.90 8.42 -3.42
C ILE A 3 -9.66 7.59 -2.15
N TYR A 4 -8.41 7.22 -1.86
CA TYR A 4 -8.07 6.27 -0.80
C TYR A 4 -7.14 6.86 0.25
N LEU A 5 -7.39 6.46 1.50
CA LEU A 5 -6.60 6.90 2.62
C LEU A 5 -5.32 6.07 2.71
N PHE A 6 -4.19 6.75 2.71
CA PHE A 6 -2.91 6.15 3.05
C PHE A 6 -2.31 6.85 4.26
N GLN A 7 -1.38 6.14 4.88
CA GLN A 7 -0.60 6.66 5.99
C GLN A 7 0.88 6.53 5.67
N PHE A 8 1.55 7.67 5.61
CA PHE A 8 2.99 7.71 5.35
C PHE A 8 3.76 7.92 6.65
N ILE A 9 4.65 6.99 6.96
CA ILE A 9 5.47 6.99 8.17
C ILE A 9 6.93 7.10 7.76
N VAL A 10 7.55 8.20 8.14
CA VAL A 10 8.90 8.58 7.72
C VAL A 10 9.82 8.58 8.94
N PRO A 11 11.06 8.05 8.84
CA PRO A 11 12.04 8.17 9.91
C PRO A 11 12.46 9.63 10.09
N LYS A 12 12.85 10.02 11.31
CA LYS A 12 13.36 11.37 11.57
C LYS A 12 14.69 11.66 10.86
N GLU A 13 15.51 10.63 10.69
CA GLU A 13 16.80 10.71 10.02
C GLU A 13 17.00 9.47 9.16
N TRP A 14 17.71 9.65 8.06
CA TRP A 14 18.04 8.60 7.09
C TRP A 14 19.49 8.14 7.30
N ASN A 15 19.73 6.84 7.18
CA ASN A 15 21.08 6.28 7.32
C ASN A 15 22.01 6.60 6.13
N ASN A 16 21.46 7.00 5.00
CA ASN A 16 22.21 7.22 3.77
C ASN A 16 21.62 8.42 2.99
N LYS A 17 22.27 8.82 1.89
CA LYS A 17 21.75 9.80 0.93
C LYS A 17 20.39 9.37 0.34
N TYR A 18 20.16 8.05 0.31
CA TYR A 18 18.92 7.45 -0.17
C TYR A 18 17.79 7.58 0.86
N ARG A 19 16.57 7.74 0.36
CA ARG A 19 15.34 7.83 1.16
C ARG A 19 14.44 6.64 0.80
N PRO A 20 14.78 5.41 1.25
CA PRO A 20 14.07 4.21 0.88
C PRO A 20 12.63 4.20 1.42
N VAL A 21 11.67 3.81 0.59
CA VAL A 21 10.25 3.72 0.95
C VAL A 21 9.67 2.38 0.53
N CYS A 22 8.89 1.77 1.42
CA CYS A 22 8.15 0.56 1.14
C CYS A 22 6.63 0.76 1.26
N ILE A 23 5.89 0.45 0.20
CA ILE A 23 4.41 0.47 0.21
C ILE A 23 3.90 -0.87 0.74
N HIS A 24 3.02 -0.85 1.74
CA HIS A 24 2.46 -2.04 2.39
C HIS A 24 0.95 -2.15 2.15
N LEU A 25 0.56 -3.17 1.39
CA LEU A 25 -0.82 -3.48 1.05
C LEU A 25 -1.48 -4.37 2.11
N ALA A 26 -2.71 -4.03 2.50
CA ALA A 26 -3.45 -4.75 3.52
C ALA A 26 -3.97 -6.10 3.01
N GLY A 27 -3.91 -7.12 3.87
CA GLY A 27 -4.60 -8.38 3.65
C GLY A 27 -6.09 -8.30 3.98
N THR A 28 -6.83 -9.36 3.65
CA THR A 28 -8.25 -9.45 3.99
C THR A 28 -8.44 -9.38 5.51
N GLY A 29 -9.33 -8.51 5.98
CA GLY A 29 -9.56 -8.33 7.42
C GLY A 29 -8.60 -7.37 8.11
N ASP A 30 -7.58 -6.86 7.42
CA ASP A 30 -6.68 -5.87 7.97
C ASP A 30 -7.25 -4.46 7.84
N HIS A 31 -8.23 -4.18 8.70
CA HIS A 31 -8.82 -2.85 8.83
C HIS A 31 -7.88 -1.91 9.56
N HIS A 32 -7.82 -0.67 9.09
CA HIS A 32 -6.90 0.36 9.57
C HIS A 32 -5.42 -0.02 9.35
N TYR A 33 -4.56 0.77 9.99
CA TYR A 33 -3.12 0.68 9.84
C TYR A 33 -2.42 -0.03 11.01
N TRP A 34 -3.11 -0.38 12.11
CA TRP A 34 -2.43 -0.74 13.37
C TRP A 34 -1.51 -1.97 13.25
N ARG A 35 -1.98 -3.05 12.59
CA ARG A 35 -1.20 -4.28 12.41
C ARG A 35 0.04 -4.01 11.56
N ARG A 36 -0.14 -3.44 10.36
CA ARG A 36 0.97 -3.08 9.47
C ARG A 36 1.91 -2.04 10.08
N ARG A 37 1.39 -1.07 10.83
CA ARG A 37 2.21 -0.10 11.56
C ARG A 37 3.09 -0.79 12.60
N THR A 38 2.52 -1.67 13.40
CA THR A 38 3.22 -2.29 14.53
C THR A 38 4.20 -3.36 14.07
N LEU A 39 3.78 -4.20 13.13
CA LEU A 39 4.53 -5.37 12.70
C LEU A 39 5.46 -5.11 11.52
N MET A 40 5.22 -4.06 10.71
CA MET A 40 6.06 -3.74 9.55
C MET A 40 6.73 -2.37 9.71
N ALA A 41 5.95 -1.29 9.82
CA ALA A 41 6.53 0.06 9.78
C ALA A 41 7.50 0.35 10.95
N ARG A 42 7.16 -0.10 12.16
CA ARG A 42 8.03 0.10 13.35
C ARG A 42 9.38 -0.63 13.22
N PRO A 43 9.44 -1.94 12.90
CA PRO A 43 10.71 -2.61 12.60
C PRO A 43 11.49 -1.94 11.47
N MET A 44 10.84 -1.59 10.35
CA MET A 44 11.50 -0.97 9.19
C MET A 44 12.19 0.35 9.54
N ILE A 45 11.54 1.18 10.36
CA ILE A 45 12.13 2.42 10.85
C ILE A 45 13.27 2.14 11.84
N LYS A 46 13.07 1.20 12.77
CA LYS A 46 14.02 0.91 13.84
C LYS A 46 15.32 0.28 13.32
N GLU A 47 15.21 -0.67 12.40
CA GLU A 47 16.32 -1.51 11.97
C GLU A 47 16.99 -0.97 10.69
N ALA A 48 16.19 -0.48 9.75
CA ALA A 48 16.70 -0.09 8.42
C ALA A 48 16.61 1.42 8.15
N ARG A 49 16.00 2.21 9.05
CA ARG A 49 15.66 3.63 8.81
C ARG A 49 14.97 3.83 7.45
N MET A 50 14.06 2.92 7.14
CA MET A 50 13.23 2.97 5.93
C MET A 50 11.85 3.53 6.25
N ALA A 51 11.29 4.30 5.32
CA ALA A 51 9.92 4.77 5.43
C ALA A 51 8.92 3.72 4.95
N SER A 52 7.71 3.78 5.50
CA SER A 52 6.62 2.87 5.19
C SER A 52 5.38 3.65 4.81
N LEU A 53 4.79 3.32 3.66
CA LEU A 53 3.51 3.85 3.21
C LEU A 53 2.46 2.75 3.33
N LEU A 54 1.43 2.97 4.13
CA LEU A 54 0.38 1.99 4.41
C LEU A 54 -0.88 2.39 3.64
N LEU A 55 -1.29 1.59 2.66
CA LEU A 55 -2.46 1.88 1.83
C LEU A 55 -3.71 1.15 2.34
N GLU A 56 -4.80 1.86 2.63
CA GLU A 56 -6.05 1.21 3.05
C GLU A 56 -6.79 0.58 1.86
N ASN A 57 -7.43 -0.56 2.10
CA ASN A 57 -8.21 -1.23 1.07
C ASN A 57 -9.53 -0.49 0.78
N PRO A 58 -9.96 -0.42 -0.49
CA PRO A 58 -11.35 -0.09 -0.85
C PRO A 58 -12.33 -0.97 -0.06
N TYR A 59 -13.55 -0.49 0.21
CA TYR A 59 -14.57 -1.20 0.99
C TYR A 59 -14.25 -1.44 2.47
N TYR A 60 -13.15 -0.87 3.00
CA TYR A 60 -12.79 -0.93 4.42
C TYR A 60 -13.06 0.43 5.07
N ILE A 61 -13.28 0.40 6.40
CA ILE A 61 -13.53 1.55 7.27
C ILE A 61 -14.40 2.65 6.64
N LEU A 62 -13.79 3.69 6.05
CA LEU A 62 -14.49 4.86 5.51
C LEU A 62 -15.22 4.57 4.21
N LEU A 63 -14.73 3.61 3.41
CA LEU A 63 -15.31 3.22 2.14
C LEU A 63 -16.21 1.99 2.26
N LYS A 64 -16.44 1.52 3.49
CA LYS A 64 -17.24 0.34 3.76
C LYS A 64 -18.74 0.64 3.65
N PRO A 65 -19.50 -0.06 2.79
CA PRO A 65 -20.96 0.07 2.73
C PRO A 65 -21.61 -0.28 4.08
N LYS A 66 -22.67 0.44 4.47
CA LYS A 66 -23.32 0.34 5.80
C LYS A 66 -23.82 -1.08 6.13
N ASP A 67 -24.25 -1.79 5.11
CA ASP A 67 -24.79 -3.14 5.14
C ASP A 67 -23.74 -4.23 4.87
N GLN A 68 -22.45 -3.86 4.77
CA GLN A 68 -21.36 -4.82 4.67
C GLN A 68 -20.98 -5.38 6.05
N VAL A 69 -21.01 -6.70 6.21
CA VAL A 69 -20.58 -7.36 7.45
C VAL A 69 -19.08 -7.62 7.43
N ARG A 70 -18.35 -7.07 8.42
CA ARG A 70 -16.89 -7.21 8.56
C ARG A 70 -16.13 -6.87 7.26
N SER A 71 -15.37 -7.81 6.70
CA SER A 71 -14.62 -7.70 5.45
C SER A 71 -15.27 -8.46 4.29
N SER A 72 -16.46 -9.01 4.50
CA SER A 72 -17.15 -9.76 3.47
C SER A 72 -17.71 -8.78 2.47
N LEU A 73 -17.14 -8.76 1.26
CA LEU A 73 -17.75 -8.04 0.14
C LEU A 73 -19.11 -8.65 -0.18
N LYS A 74 -20.02 -7.82 -0.68
CA LYS A 74 -21.37 -8.30 -1.04
C LYS A 74 -21.38 -9.01 -2.38
N ASN A 75 -20.66 -8.45 -3.34
CA ASN A 75 -20.60 -8.98 -4.69
C ASN A 75 -19.18 -9.44 -5.01
N VAL A 76 -19.07 -10.47 -5.83
CA VAL A 76 -17.77 -10.90 -6.39
C VAL A 76 -17.19 -9.79 -7.28
N SER A 77 -18.04 -9.01 -7.95
CA SER A 77 -17.63 -7.85 -8.75
C SER A 77 -16.85 -6.81 -7.93
N ASP A 78 -17.21 -6.61 -6.66
CA ASP A 78 -16.54 -5.66 -5.76
C ASP A 78 -15.07 -6.04 -5.52
N LEU A 79 -14.73 -7.34 -5.64
CA LEU A 79 -13.34 -7.81 -5.50
C LEU A 79 -12.47 -7.30 -6.65
N PHE A 80 -13.00 -7.30 -7.88
CA PHE A 80 -12.27 -6.78 -9.05
C PHE A 80 -12.12 -5.25 -8.97
N VAL A 81 -13.16 -4.54 -8.53
CA VAL A 81 -13.09 -3.09 -8.30
C VAL A 81 -12.05 -2.76 -7.23
N MET A 82 -12.06 -3.50 -6.11
CA MET A 82 -11.07 -3.33 -5.05
C MET A 82 -9.64 -3.57 -5.56
N GLY A 83 -9.43 -4.67 -6.28
CA GLY A 83 -8.12 -5.00 -6.84
C GLY A 83 -7.62 -3.97 -7.84
N GLY A 84 -8.45 -3.58 -8.81
CA GLY A 84 -8.11 -2.58 -9.81
C GLY A 84 -7.80 -1.21 -9.21
N ALA A 85 -8.60 -0.77 -8.23
CA ALA A 85 -8.35 0.47 -7.52
C ALA A 85 -7.02 0.44 -6.75
N LEU A 86 -6.74 -0.64 -6.02
CA LEU A 86 -5.46 -0.77 -5.31
C LEU A 86 -4.27 -0.78 -6.27
N VAL A 87 -4.39 -1.41 -7.44
CA VAL A 87 -3.32 -1.42 -8.44
C VAL A 87 -3.03 0.00 -8.93
N LEU A 88 -4.06 0.73 -9.36
CA LEU A 88 -3.92 2.08 -9.90
C LEU A 88 -3.37 3.07 -8.86
N GLU A 89 -3.89 3.02 -7.64
CA GLU A 89 -3.45 3.90 -6.56
C GLU A 89 -2.01 3.59 -6.14
N SER A 90 -1.65 2.30 -6.08
CA SER A 90 -0.29 1.90 -5.76
C SER A 90 0.70 2.36 -6.84
N ALA A 91 0.34 2.27 -8.12
CA ALA A 91 1.14 2.79 -9.23
C ALA A 91 1.28 4.32 -9.15
N ALA A 92 0.19 5.05 -8.87
CA ALA A 92 0.21 6.49 -8.70
C ALA A 92 1.08 6.93 -7.52
N LEU A 93 1.02 6.20 -6.40
CA LEU A 93 1.84 6.44 -5.21
C LEU A 93 3.32 6.14 -5.46
N LEU A 94 3.65 5.06 -6.17
CA LEU A 94 5.03 4.79 -6.58
C LEU A 94 5.59 5.95 -7.42
N HIS A 95 4.84 6.38 -8.44
CA HIS A 95 5.26 7.49 -9.29
C HIS A 95 5.34 8.82 -8.52
N TRP A 96 4.44 9.06 -7.57
CA TRP A 96 4.55 10.23 -6.69
C TRP A 96 5.81 10.17 -5.82
N LEU A 97 6.10 9.03 -5.17
CA LEU A 97 7.30 8.84 -4.35
C LEU A 97 8.59 9.05 -5.16
N GLU A 98 8.64 8.54 -6.38
CA GLU A 98 9.78 8.71 -7.27
C GLU A 98 10.00 10.19 -7.61
N ARG A 99 8.94 10.92 -7.98
CA ARG A 99 9.01 12.36 -8.27
C ARG A 99 9.46 13.20 -7.09
N GLU A 100 9.04 12.84 -5.88
CA GLU A 100 9.49 13.49 -4.63
C GLU A 100 10.94 13.12 -4.25
N GLY A 101 11.59 12.24 -5.02
CA GLY A 101 12.96 11.81 -4.84
C GLY A 101 13.15 10.79 -3.71
N TYR A 102 12.12 9.99 -3.41
CA TYR A 102 12.26 8.80 -2.58
C TYR A 102 12.80 7.64 -3.41
N GLY A 103 13.70 6.87 -2.82
CA GLY A 103 14.37 5.78 -3.52
C GLY A 103 15.47 5.17 -2.67
N PRO A 104 15.70 3.85 -2.76
CA PRO A 104 14.97 2.87 -3.58
C PRO A 104 13.53 2.62 -3.10
N LEU A 105 12.63 2.29 -4.02
CA LEU A 105 11.22 1.99 -3.73
C LEU A 105 10.97 0.48 -3.69
N GLY A 106 10.09 0.05 -2.78
CA GLY A 106 9.67 -1.33 -2.66
C GLY A 106 8.18 -1.46 -2.37
N MET A 107 7.65 -2.67 -2.55
CA MET A 107 6.27 -2.99 -2.22
C MET A 107 6.18 -4.32 -1.51
N THR A 108 5.31 -4.41 -0.51
CA THR A 108 4.95 -5.66 0.16
C THR A 108 3.44 -5.74 0.33
N GLY A 109 2.95 -6.95 0.52
CA GLY A 109 1.58 -7.15 0.95
C GLY A 109 1.39 -8.51 1.58
N ILE A 110 0.33 -8.63 2.39
CA ILE A 110 -0.05 -9.89 3.03
C ILE A 110 -1.26 -10.47 2.29
N SER A 111 -1.21 -11.75 1.91
CA SER A 111 -2.34 -12.48 1.29
C SER A 111 -2.89 -11.73 0.07
N MET A 112 -4.14 -11.25 0.10
CA MET A 112 -4.72 -10.41 -0.96
C MET A 112 -3.81 -9.23 -1.33
N GLY A 113 -3.23 -8.55 -0.34
CA GLY A 113 -2.27 -7.47 -0.58
C GLY A 113 -1.00 -7.95 -1.29
N GLY A 114 -0.57 -9.19 -1.05
CA GLY A 114 0.58 -9.80 -1.74
C GLY A 114 0.28 -10.06 -3.23
N HIS A 115 -0.92 -10.57 -3.54
CA HIS A 115 -1.37 -10.71 -4.92
C HIS A 115 -1.39 -9.36 -5.65
N VAL A 116 -1.98 -8.34 -5.03
CA VAL A 116 -2.03 -6.99 -5.61
C VAL A 116 -0.62 -6.42 -5.77
N SER A 117 0.26 -6.59 -4.78
CA SER A 117 1.66 -6.13 -4.87
C SER A 117 2.37 -6.74 -6.06
N PHE A 118 2.18 -8.05 -6.30
CA PHE A 118 2.75 -8.73 -7.46
C PHE A 118 2.24 -8.13 -8.77
N TYR A 119 0.91 -7.93 -8.90
CA TYR A 119 0.34 -7.31 -10.10
C TYR A 119 0.88 -5.91 -10.34
N VAL A 120 1.01 -5.07 -9.30
CA VAL A 120 1.54 -3.71 -9.47
C VAL A 120 2.98 -3.73 -9.92
N VAL A 121 3.83 -4.54 -9.30
CA VAL A 121 5.25 -4.65 -9.69
C VAL A 121 5.36 -5.18 -11.12
N PHE A 122 4.58 -6.20 -11.48
CA PHE A 122 4.54 -6.74 -12.83
C PHE A 122 4.09 -5.70 -13.87
N ILE A 123 3.02 -4.97 -13.58
CA ILE A 123 2.50 -3.91 -14.45
C ILE A 123 3.50 -2.76 -14.57
N CYS A 124 4.11 -2.30 -13.48
CA CYS A 124 5.10 -1.23 -13.52
C CYS A 124 6.36 -1.69 -14.29
N PHE A 125 6.79 -2.93 -14.13
CA PHE A 125 7.92 -3.47 -14.88
C PHE A 125 7.64 -3.56 -16.38
N ILE A 126 6.40 -3.84 -16.79
CA ILE A 126 6.03 -3.96 -18.21
C ILE A 126 5.66 -2.61 -18.83
N LEU A 127 4.96 -1.73 -18.11
CA LEU A 127 4.39 -0.49 -18.65
C LEU A 127 5.24 0.77 -18.39
N LEU A 128 6.11 0.77 -17.38
CA LEU A 128 6.93 1.96 -17.04
C LEU A 128 8.42 1.78 -17.38
N GLN A 129 8.80 0.65 -18.01
CA GLN A 129 10.11 0.47 -18.64
C GLN A 129 10.09 0.71 -20.17
N THR A 130 8.96 1.14 -20.72
CA THR A 130 8.81 1.67 -22.09
C THR A 130 8.75 3.19 -22.06
#